data_AF-A0A7W0Y9B6-F1
#
_entry.id   AF-A0A7W0Y9B6-F1
#
_cell.length_a   1.000
_cell.length_b   1.000
_cell.length_c   1.000
_cell.angle_alpha   90.00
_cell.angle_beta   90.00
_cell.angle_gamma   90.00
#
_symmetry.space_group_name_H-M   'P 1'
#
loop_
_entity.id
_entity.type
_entity.pdbx_description
1 polymer ?
#
loop_
_entity_poly.entity_id
_entity_poly.type
_entity_poly.pdbx_seq_one_letter_code
_entity_poly.pdbx_strand_id
1 'polypeptide(L)'
;TPNTTDATGRRYRFGNQPQIAFWNLGQLARALVPLVDEADRPRLQRAGDRFPRDFSLLHRDSSLRKLGLLGRPDTAAEDDVLLEGLGRLLVSAEIDMPLFFRHLANVSLADPAAGFAALRDAYYAPEDVPAEHHNLLGSWLGSYGERAAVEQVDAGERRRRMNAVNPLYVPRNYVVQLVIDATEKGDRAALPELLDVLRHPYEFQPGKERFAEKRPEWARHRAGCSMLSCSS
;
A
#
# COMPACT_ATOMS: atom_id res chain seq x y z
N THR A 1 -10.90 1.97 10.74
CA THR A 1 -10.09 3.20 10.81
C THR A 1 -9.07 2.99 11.92
N PRO A 2 -7.80 3.40 11.75
CA PRO A 2 -6.78 3.18 12.78
C PRO A 2 -6.96 4.09 14.00
N ASN A 3 -7.65 5.23 13.84
CA ASN A 3 -7.95 6.16 14.92
C ASN A 3 -9.21 5.72 15.70
N THR A 4 -9.06 5.47 17.00
CA THR A 4 -10.15 5.07 17.90
C THR A 4 -11.24 6.13 18.01
N THR A 5 -10.90 7.42 17.95
CA THR A 5 -11.88 8.52 18.04
C THR A 5 -12.65 8.74 16.74
N ASP A 6 -12.18 8.15 15.63
CA ASP A 6 -12.87 8.12 14.33
C ASP A 6 -13.66 6.81 14.11
N ALA A 7 -13.78 5.94 15.13
CA ALA A 7 -14.39 4.61 14.96
C ALA A 7 -15.86 4.68 14.49
N THR A 8 -16.64 5.62 15.04
CA THR A 8 -18.06 5.80 14.73
C THR A 8 -18.26 6.46 13.36
N GLY A 9 -17.54 7.54 13.08
CA GLY A 9 -17.71 8.33 11.84
C GLY A 9 -16.97 7.75 10.63
N ARG A 10 -15.88 7.02 10.87
CA ARG A 10 -14.98 6.44 9.85
C ARG A 10 -14.56 7.47 8.78
N ARG A 11 -14.53 8.75 9.14
CA ARG A 11 -14.29 9.88 8.24
C ARG A 11 -12.92 9.76 7.61
N TYR A 12 -11.92 9.37 8.40
CA TYR A 12 -10.51 9.34 8.01
C TYR A 12 -9.99 7.93 7.68
N ARG A 13 -10.88 6.97 7.40
CA ARG A 13 -10.48 5.62 6.92
C ARG A 13 -9.71 5.74 5.61
N PHE A 14 -8.80 4.79 5.36
CA PHE A 14 -7.89 4.77 4.20
C PHE A 14 -8.56 5.14 2.87
N GLY A 15 -9.64 4.44 2.49
CA GLY A 15 -10.35 4.70 1.22
C GLY A 15 -11.04 6.07 1.11
N ASN A 16 -11.26 6.79 2.22
CA ASN A 16 -11.86 8.12 2.20
C ASN A 16 -10.81 9.23 2.10
N GLN A 17 -9.53 8.94 2.34
CA GLN A 17 -8.48 9.96 2.43
C GLN A 17 -8.39 10.88 1.20
N PRO A 18 -8.55 10.39 -0.05
CA PRO A 18 -8.52 11.28 -1.22
C PRO A 18 -9.66 12.29 -1.23
N GLN A 19 -10.88 11.86 -0.88
CA GLN A 19 -12.04 12.74 -0.78
C GLN A 19 -11.88 13.76 0.36
N ILE A 20 -11.30 13.35 1.49
CA ILE A 20 -11.01 14.26 2.60
C ILE A 20 -9.94 15.28 2.22
N ALA A 21 -8.89 14.88 1.51
CA ALA A 21 -7.87 15.80 1.02
C ALA A 21 -8.48 16.85 0.07
N PHE A 22 -9.35 16.42 -0.86
CA PHE A 22 -10.09 17.34 -1.74
C PHE A 22 -10.97 18.32 -0.94
N TRP A 23 -11.69 17.82 0.08
CA TRP A 23 -12.50 18.67 0.95
C TRP A 23 -11.63 19.71 1.69
N ASN A 24 -10.49 19.29 2.24
CA ASN A 24 -9.54 20.19 2.92
C ASN A 24 -9.00 21.27 1.98
N LEU A 25 -8.69 20.94 0.73
CA LEU A 25 -8.28 21.91 -0.28
C LEU A 25 -9.39 22.93 -0.58
N GLY A 26 -10.65 22.50 -0.58
CA GLY A 26 -11.80 23.41 -0.69
C GLY A 26 -11.90 24.38 0.49
N GLN A 27 -11.59 23.93 1.71
CA GLN A 27 -11.54 24.80 2.90
C GLN A 27 -10.39 25.82 2.80
N LEU A 28 -9.21 25.39 2.34
CA LEU A 28 -8.08 26.28 2.08
C LEU A 28 -8.44 27.33 1.01
N ALA A 29 -9.05 26.91 -0.09
CA ALA A 29 -9.49 27.81 -1.14
C ALA A 29 -10.45 28.89 -0.59
N ARG A 30 -11.43 28.51 0.22
CA ARG A 30 -12.35 29.45 0.88
C ARG A 30 -11.62 30.49 1.74
N ALA A 31 -10.60 30.08 2.49
CA ALA A 31 -9.80 31.00 3.31
C ALA A 31 -8.96 31.97 2.47
N LEU A 32 -8.60 31.60 1.23
CA LEU A 32 -7.84 32.46 0.31
C LEU A 32 -8.71 33.44 -0.48
N VAL A 33 -10.02 33.19 -0.62
CA VAL A 33 -10.93 34.06 -1.41
C VAL A 33 -10.83 35.56 -1.06
N PRO A 34 -10.77 35.98 0.22
CA PRO A 34 -10.64 37.41 0.56
C PRO A 34 -9.31 38.05 0.16
N LEU A 35 -8.28 37.24 -0.10
CA LEU A 35 -6.92 37.69 -0.46
C LEU A 35 -6.69 37.70 -1.98
N VAL A 36 -7.68 37.27 -2.77
CA VAL A 36 -7.58 37.08 -4.22
C VAL A 36 -8.54 38.01 -4.94
N ASP A 37 -8.00 38.78 -5.89
CA ASP A 37 -8.76 39.66 -6.77
C ASP A 37 -9.87 38.88 -7.50
N GLU A 38 -11.02 39.52 -7.73
CA GLU A 38 -12.16 38.85 -8.36
C GLU A 38 -11.83 38.24 -9.72
N ALA A 39 -10.96 38.89 -10.50
CA ALA A 39 -10.47 38.41 -11.79
C ALA A 39 -9.68 37.08 -11.69
N ASP A 40 -9.06 36.81 -10.54
CA ASP A 40 -8.23 35.63 -10.30
C ASP A 40 -8.96 34.49 -9.59
N ARG A 41 -10.14 34.73 -9.00
CA ARG A 41 -10.95 33.68 -8.34
C ARG A 41 -11.25 32.46 -9.24
N PRO A 42 -11.53 32.61 -10.56
CA PRO A 42 -11.69 31.46 -11.44
C PRO A 42 -10.43 30.58 -11.56
N ARG A 43 -9.22 31.15 -11.36
CA ARG A 43 -7.96 30.37 -11.35
C ARG A 43 -7.89 29.49 -10.11
N LEU A 44 -8.32 29.99 -8.96
CA LEU A 44 -8.37 29.23 -7.70
C LEU A 44 -9.33 28.04 -7.81
N GLN A 45 -10.53 28.24 -8.39
CA GLN A 45 -11.48 27.16 -8.62
C GLN A 45 -10.90 26.09 -9.56
N ARG A 46 -10.35 26.51 -10.72
CA ARG A 46 -9.72 25.58 -11.68
C ARG A 46 -8.59 24.79 -11.04
N ALA A 47 -7.79 25.40 -10.16
CA ALA A 47 -6.73 24.68 -9.45
C ALA A 47 -7.29 23.58 -8.55
N GLY A 48 -8.39 23.84 -7.84
CA GLY A 48 -9.10 22.84 -7.04
C GLY A 48 -9.66 21.69 -7.88
N ASP A 49 -10.33 22.00 -8.99
CA ASP A 49 -10.96 21.02 -9.88
C ASP A 49 -9.96 20.04 -10.54
N ARG A 50 -8.66 20.38 -10.53
CA ARG A 50 -7.61 19.48 -11.03
C ARG A 50 -7.32 18.32 -10.09
N PHE A 51 -7.53 18.49 -8.78
CA PHE A 51 -7.09 17.51 -7.78
C PHE A 51 -7.65 16.10 -8.01
N PRO A 52 -8.98 15.89 -8.22
CA PRO A 52 -9.50 14.53 -8.38
C PRO A 52 -8.89 13.79 -9.57
N ARG A 53 -8.71 14.48 -10.71
CA ARG A 53 -8.10 13.90 -11.91
C ARG A 53 -6.63 13.57 -11.67
N ASP A 54 -5.86 14.52 -11.15
CA ASP A 54 -4.42 14.35 -10.96
C ASP A 54 -4.15 13.25 -9.90
N PHE A 55 -4.94 13.20 -8.83
CA PHE A 55 -4.90 12.12 -7.86
C PHE A 55 -5.17 10.75 -8.50
N SER A 56 -6.25 10.61 -9.27
CA SER A 56 -6.59 9.34 -9.91
C SER A 56 -5.50 8.87 -10.88
N LEU A 57 -4.93 9.79 -11.68
CA LEU A 57 -3.83 9.48 -12.60
C LEU A 57 -2.58 9.00 -11.86
N LEU A 58 -2.15 9.73 -10.83
CA LEU A 58 -0.96 9.38 -10.04
C LEU A 58 -1.17 8.10 -9.21
N HIS A 59 -2.37 7.90 -8.68
CA HIS A 59 -2.72 6.69 -7.93
C HIS A 59 -2.70 5.45 -8.84
N ARG A 60 -3.25 5.57 -10.05
CA ARG A 60 -3.22 4.52 -11.06
C ARG A 60 -1.78 4.17 -11.47
N ASP A 61 -0.98 5.16 -11.84
CA ASP A 61 0.43 4.98 -12.21
C ASP A 61 1.23 4.34 -11.06
N SER A 62 1.07 4.82 -9.83
CA SER A 62 1.72 4.22 -8.65
C SER A 62 1.31 2.76 -8.45
N SER A 63 0.03 2.43 -8.62
CA SER A 63 -0.48 1.06 -8.48
C SER A 63 0.07 0.12 -9.55
N LEU A 64 0.18 0.58 -10.80
CA LEU A 64 0.80 -0.19 -11.89
C LEU A 64 2.29 -0.41 -11.67
N ARG A 65 3.02 0.59 -11.17
CA ARG A 65 4.43 0.44 -10.80
C ARG A 65 4.64 -0.61 -9.72
N LYS A 66 3.72 -0.74 -8.75
CA LYS A 66 3.76 -1.81 -7.74
C LYS A 66 3.63 -3.20 -8.35
N LEU A 67 3.01 -3.32 -9.52
CA LEU A 67 2.93 -4.52 -10.36
C LEU A 67 4.07 -4.62 -11.39
N GLY A 68 5.01 -3.66 -11.42
CA GLY A 68 6.10 -3.65 -12.40
C GLY A 68 5.67 -3.31 -13.83
N LEU A 69 4.45 -2.81 -14.03
CA LEU A 69 3.89 -2.41 -15.33
C LEU A 69 4.23 -0.96 -15.66
N LEU A 70 4.37 -0.64 -16.94
CA LEU A 70 4.73 0.70 -17.41
C LEU A 70 3.52 1.62 -17.61
N GLY A 71 2.30 1.07 -17.61
CA GLY A 71 1.06 1.82 -17.78
C GLY A 71 0.94 2.48 -19.16
N ARG A 72 1.10 1.67 -20.21
CA ARG A 72 1.07 2.15 -21.60
C ARG A 72 -0.36 2.59 -21.98
N PRO A 73 -0.51 3.64 -22.83
CA PRO A 73 -1.84 4.09 -23.26
C PRO A 73 -2.67 3.03 -24.00
N ASP A 74 -2.01 2.14 -24.74
CA ASP A 74 -2.66 1.07 -25.53
C ASP A 74 -3.13 -0.11 -24.68
N THR A 75 -2.79 -0.16 -23.40
CA THR A 75 -3.20 -1.21 -22.45
C THR A 75 -4.06 -0.67 -21.30
N ALA A 76 -4.64 0.52 -21.49
CA ALA A 76 -5.26 1.26 -20.39
C ALA A 76 -6.47 0.54 -19.79
N ALA A 77 -7.26 -0.14 -20.63
CA ALA A 77 -8.45 -0.87 -20.20
C ALA A 77 -8.10 -2.15 -19.42
N GLU A 78 -7.10 -2.89 -19.89
CA GLU A 78 -6.59 -4.10 -19.26
C GLU A 78 -5.96 -3.79 -17.90
N ASP A 79 -5.19 -2.72 -17.82
CA ASP A 79 -4.65 -2.18 -16.57
C ASP A 79 -5.77 -1.88 -15.55
N ASP A 80 -6.87 -1.24 -15.99
CA ASP A 80 -7.97 -0.86 -15.09
C ASP A 80 -8.70 -2.10 -14.55
N VAL A 81 -8.97 -3.09 -15.41
CA VAL A 81 -9.53 -4.40 -14.99
C VAL A 81 -8.60 -5.11 -14.02
N LEU A 82 -7.29 -5.07 -14.28
CA LEU A 82 -6.28 -5.71 -13.42
C LEU A 82 -6.22 -5.07 -12.04
N LEU A 83 -6.27 -3.73 -11.96
CA LEU A 83 -6.27 -2.97 -10.71
C LEU A 83 -7.57 -3.19 -9.91
N GLU A 84 -8.72 -3.26 -10.59
CA GLU A 84 -9.99 -3.60 -9.93
C GLU A 84 -9.94 -5.03 -9.35
N GLY A 85 -9.46 -6.00 -10.14
CA GLY A 85 -9.29 -7.38 -9.72
C GLY A 85 -8.34 -7.51 -8.54
N LEU A 86 -7.24 -6.75 -8.52
CA LEU A 86 -6.30 -6.68 -7.41
C LEU A 86 -7.00 -6.14 -6.15
N GLY A 87 -7.80 -5.09 -6.26
CA GLY A 87 -8.59 -4.57 -5.14
C GLY A 87 -9.51 -5.63 -4.53
N ARG A 88 -10.25 -6.38 -5.36
CA ARG A 88 -11.11 -7.49 -4.91
C ARG A 88 -10.32 -8.61 -4.25
N LEU A 89 -9.19 -8.99 -4.83
CA LEU A 89 -8.31 -10.02 -4.29
C LEU A 89 -7.85 -9.67 -2.86
N LEU A 90 -7.35 -8.44 -2.68
CA LEU A 90 -6.78 -7.99 -1.42
C LEU A 90 -7.77 -7.82 -0.27
N VAL A 91 -9.07 -7.67 -0.58
CA VAL A 91 -10.13 -7.61 0.44
C VAL A 91 -10.78 -8.97 0.73
N SER A 92 -10.56 -9.97 -0.13
CA SER A 92 -11.19 -11.29 -0.01
C SER A 92 -10.50 -12.23 0.99
N ALA A 93 -9.32 -11.88 1.49
CA ALA A 93 -8.60 -12.59 2.55
C ALA A 93 -7.80 -11.61 3.42
N GLU A 94 -7.38 -12.03 4.63
CA GLU A 94 -6.48 -11.22 5.47
C GLU A 94 -5.04 -11.35 4.95
N ILE A 95 -4.62 -10.38 4.11
CA ILE A 95 -3.32 -10.35 3.41
C ILE A 95 -2.48 -9.17 3.92
N ASP A 96 -1.20 -9.43 4.17
CA ASP A 96 -0.19 -8.42 4.44
C ASP A 96 0.23 -7.72 3.14
N MET A 97 -0.29 -6.52 2.93
CA MET A 97 -0.10 -5.75 1.69
C MET A 97 1.38 -5.51 1.30
N PRO A 98 2.26 -5.01 2.18
CA PRO A 98 3.69 -4.88 1.86
C PRO A 98 4.32 -6.19 1.40
N LEU A 99 4.10 -7.28 2.14
CA LEU A 99 4.65 -8.58 1.81
C LEU A 99 4.04 -9.17 0.53
N PHE A 100 2.74 -8.98 0.28
CA PHE A 100 2.10 -9.42 -0.96
C PHE A 100 2.81 -8.85 -2.18
N PHE A 101 3.00 -7.53 -2.25
CA PHE A 101 3.70 -6.92 -3.39
C PHE A 101 5.18 -7.31 -3.46
N ARG A 102 5.83 -7.55 -2.33
CA ARG A 102 7.21 -8.04 -2.29
C ARG A 102 7.36 -9.45 -2.81
N HIS A 103 6.49 -10.36 -2.38
CA HIS A 103 6.49 -11.75 -2.84
C HIS A 103 6.00 -11.86 -4.29
N LEU A 104 5.05 -11.01 -4.73
CA LEU A 104 4.59 -10.95 -6.11
C LEU A 104 5.73 -10.71 -7.11
N ALA A 105 6.76 -9.95 -6.72
CA ALA A 105 7.94 -9.72 -7.55
C ALA A 105 8.70 -11.02 -7.89
N ASN A 106 8.54 -12.07 -7.08
CA ASN A 106 9.17 -13.38 -7.26
C ASN A 106 8.24 -14.42 -7.89
N VAL A 107 6.95 -14.11 -8.11
CA VAL A 107 6.01 -15.03 -8.74
C VAL A 107 6.42 -15.26 -10.20
N SER A 108 6.50 -16.54 -10.59
CA SER A 108 6.64 -16.92 -11.99
C SER A 108 5.32 -16.73 -12.70
N LEU A 109 5.27 -15.85 -13.70
CA LEU A 109 4.07 -15.62 -14.49
C LEU A 109 3.86 -16.69 -15.58
N ALA A 110 4.85 -17.58 -15.78
CA ALA A 110 4.72 -18.73 -16.65
C ALA A 110 3.98 -19.91 -15.97
N ASP A 111 3.85 -19.89 -14.64
CA ASP A 111 3.13 -20.91 -13.87
C ASP A 111 2.25 -20.24 -12.80
N PRO A 112 1.06 -19.73 -13.18
CA PRO A 112 0.13 -19.12 -12.25
C PRO A 112 -0.33 -20.08 -11.13
N ALA A 113 -0.31 -21.40 -11.37
CA ALA A 113 -0.74 -22.39 -10.38
C ALA A 113 0.22 -22.45 -9.17
N ALA A 114 1.51 -22.18 -9.38
CA ALA A 114 2.49 -22.03 -8.31
C ALA A 114 2.40 -20.68 -7.56
N GLY A 115 1.56 -19.75 -8.03
CA GLY A 115 1.49 -18.39 -7.52
C GLY A 115 1.11 -18.29 -6.04
N PHE A 116 0.18 -19.13 -5.56
CA PHE A 116 -0.19 -19.12 -4.15
C PHE A 116 0.97 -19.53 -3.24
N ALA A 117 1.75 -20.56 -3.62
CA ALA A 117 2.88 -21.02 -2.82
C ALA A 117 3.93 -19.90 -2.63
N ALA A 118 4.18 -19.12 -3.69
CA ALA A 118 5.10 -17.98 -3.63
C ALA A 118 4.56 -16.80 -2.80
N LEU A 119 3.23 -16.66 -2.68
CA LEU A 119 2.58 -15.58 -1.93
C LEU A 119 2.17 -15.98 -0.52
N ARG A 120 2.29 -17.27 -0.16
CA ARG A 120 1.77 -17.86 1.08
C ARG A 120 2.16 -17.08 2.34
N ASP A 121 3.41 -16.60 2.40
CA ASP A 121 3.92 -15.85 3.55
C ASP A 121 3.25 -14.48 3.73
N ALA A 122 2.58 -13.94 2.72
CA ALA A 122 1.79 -12.71 2.84
C ALA A 122 0.43 -12.94 3.54
N TYR A 123 -0.08 -14.17 3.63
CA TYR A 123 -1.39 -14.44 4.22
C TYR A 123 -1.29 -14.62 5.73
N TYR A 124 -2.22 -14.05 6.51
CA TYR A 124 -2.24 -14.22 7.97
C TYR A 124 -2.70 -15.62 8.40
N ALA A 125 -3.63 -16.21 7.65
CA ALA A 125 -4.16 -17.56 7.87
C ALA A 125 -4.11 -18.37 6.56
N PRO A 126 -2.91 -18.77 6.08
CA PRO A 126 -2.75 -19.39 4.77
C PRO A 126 -3.48 -20.73 4.62
N GLU A 127 -3.74 -21.44 5.72
CA GLU A 127 -4.47 -22.72 5.70
C GLU A 127 -5.99 -22.55 5.65
N ASP A 128 -6.48 -21.37 6.06
CA ASP A 128 -7.91 -21.06 6.13
C ASP A 128 -8.37 -20.23 4.90
N VAL A 129 -7.53 -20.11 3.88
CA VAL A 129 -7.85 -19.35 2.66
C VAL A 129 -8.95 -20.10 1.87
N PRO A 130 -10.12 -19.48 1.61
CA PRO A 130 -11.20 -20.16 0.91
C PRO A 130 -10.84 -20.52 -0.53
N ALA A 131 -11.42 -21.62 -1.05
CA ALA A 131 -11.23 -22.02 -2.45
C ALA A 131 -11.60 -20.92 -3.47
N GLU A 132 -12.62 -20.11 -3.17
CA GLU A 132 -13.00 -18.95 -3.98
C GLU A 132 -11.86 -17.94 -4.11
N HIS A 133 -11.12 -17.69 -3.04
CA HIS A 133 -9.94 -16.82 -3.07
C HIS A 133 -8.84 -17.41 -3.94
N HIS A 134 -8.58 -18.72 -3.85
CA HIS A 134 -7.59 -19.39 -4.71
C HIS A 134 -7.95 -19.26 -6.20
N ASN A 135 -9.22 -19.42 -6.55
CA ASN A 135 -9.70 -19.25 -7.91
C ASN A 135 -9.53 -17.79 -8.38
N LEU A 136 -9.87 -16.82 -7.52
CA LEU A 136 -9.69 -15.40 -7.81
C LEU A 136 -8.22 -15.06 -8.03
N LEU A 137 -7.31 -15.57 -7.18
CA LEU A 137 -5.87 -15.38 -7.31
C LEU A 137 -5.35 -15.98 -8.61
N GLY A 138 -5.71 -17.24 -8.92
CA GLY A 138 -5.25 -17.92 -10.12
C GLY A 138 -5.70 -17.20 -11.40
N SER A 139 -6.97 -16.79 -11.46
CA SER A 139 -7.50 -15.99 -12.57
C SER A 139 -6.80 -14.64 -12.70
N TRP A 140 -6.61 -13.94 -11.58
CA TRP A 140 -5.93 -12.64 -11.58
C TRP A 140 -4.46 -12.75 -12.00
N LEU A 141 -3.73 -13.78 -11.54
CA LEU A 141 -2.35 -14.03 -11.95
C LEU A 141 -2.25 -14.40 -13.44
N GLY A 142 -3.24 -15.10 -13.99
CA GLY A 142 -3.34 -15.35 -15.43
C GLY A 142 -3.45 -14.05 -16.23
N SER A 143 -4.45 -13.21 -15.91
CA SER A 143 -4.61 -11.90 -16.56
C SER A 143 -3.38 -11.00 -16.37
N TYR A 144 -2.78 -11.02 -15.18
CA TYR A 144 -1.56 -10.28 -14.89
C TYR A 144 -0.38 -10.77 -15.74
N GLY A 145 -0.23 -12.09 -15.90
CA GLY A 145 0.80 -12.70 -16.74
C GLY A 145 0.70 -12.28 -18.20
N GLU A 146 -0.50 -12.38 -18.78
CA GLU A 146 -0.80 -11.94 -20.14
C GLU A 146 -0.48 -10.45 -20.32
N ARG A 147 -0.95 -9.61 -19.38
CA ARG A 147 -0.71 -8.18 -19.42
C ARG A 147 0.77 -7.83 -19.29
N ALA A 148 1.50 -8.48 -18.37
CA ALA A 148 2.92 -8.24 -18.16
C ALA A 148 3.76 -8.67 -19.38
N ALA A 149 3.35 -9.72 -20.11
CA ALA A 149 4.02 -10.16 -21.32
C ALA A 149 4.03 -9.08 -22.43
N VAL A 150 2.99 -8.24 -22.50
CA VAL A 150 2.92 -7.10 -23.45
C VAL A 150 4.05 -6.09 -23.25
N GLU A 151 4.59 -5.97 -22.03
CA GLU A 151 5.72 -5.07 -21.74
C GLU A 151 7.02 -5.53 -22.39
N GLN A 152 7.14 -6.82 -22.76
CA GLN A 152 8.36 -7.42 -23.31
C GLN A 152 9.59 -7.21 -22.41
N VAL A 153 9.37 -7.20 -21.10
CA VAL A 153 10.41 -7.05 -20.07
C VAL A 153 10.71 -8.40 -19.43
N ASP A 154 11.99 -8.73 -19.24
CA ASP A 154 12.37 -9.97 -18.59
C ASP A 154 11.95 -10.00 -17.10
N ALA A 155 11.80 -11.21 -16.56
CA ALA A 155 11.36 -11.39 -15.18
C ALA A 155 12.29 -10.75 -14.13
N GLY A 156 13.59 -10.68 -14.41
CA GLY A 156 14.59 -10.06 -13.54
C GLY A 156 14.43 -8.53 -13.49
N GLU A 157 14.22 -7.89 -14.64
CA GLU A 157 13.94 -6.45 -14.71
C GLU A 157 12.59 -6.09 -14.07
N ARG A 158 11.53 -6.88 -14.32
CA ARG A 158 10.24 -6.69 -13.65
C ARG A 158 10.41 -6.73 -12.13
N ARG A 159 11.14 -7.74 -11.62
CA ARG A 159 11.44 -7.90 -10.20
C ARG A 159 12.22 -6.70 -9.65
N ARG A 160 13.24 -6.20 -10.36
CA ARG A 160 13.99 -5.00 -9.96
C ARG A 160 13.08 -3.78 -9.82
N ARG A 161 12.22 -3.51 -10.82
CA ARG A 161 11.27 -2.37 -10.80
C ARG A 161 10.29 -2.47 -9.64
N MET A 162 9.69 -3.63 -9.44
CA MET A 162 8.78 -3.87 -8.32
C MET A 162 9.49 -3.67 -6.98
N ASN A 163 10.72 -4.17 -6.84
CA ASN A 163 11.48 -4.07 -5.62
C ASN A 163 11.95 -2.64 -5.28
N ALA A 164 12.05 -1.76 -6.27
CA ALA A 164 12.39 -0.36 -6.09
C ALA A 164 11.22 0.50 -5.56
N VAL A 165 9.96 0.04 -5.70
CA VAL A 165 8.76 0.82 -5.31
C VAL A 165 7.91 0.15 -4.24
N ASN A 166 8.05 -1.16 -4.05
CA ASN A 166 7.41 -1.90 -2.96
C ASN A 166 8.38 -1.97 -1.79
N PRO A 167 8.14 -1.37 -0.62
CA PRO A 167 9.06 -1.48 0.51
C PRO A 167 9.03 -2.90 1.12
N LEU A 168 10.19 -3.37 1.60
CA LEU A 168 10.31 -4.58 2.43
C LEU A 168 10.08 -4.22 3.90
N TYR A 169 10.63 -3.09 4.35
CA TYR A 169 10.48 -2.59 5.70
C TYR A 169 9.49 -1.43 5.73
N VAL A 170 8.48 -1.53 6.60
CA VAL A 170 7.52 -0.46 6.85
C VAL A 170 7.41 -0.21 8.36
N PRO A 171 7.09 1.01 8.81
CA PRO A 171 6.92 1.30 10.23
C PRO A 171 5.61 0.69 10.75
N ARG A 172 5.57 -0.64 10.86
CA ARG A 172 4.42 -1.38 11.39
C ARG A 172 4.21 -0.93 12.83
N ASN A 173 2.97 -0.63 13.21
CA ASN A 173 2.66 -0.16 14.56
C ASN A 173 3.22 -1.06 15.67
N TYR A 174 3.19 -2.39 15.49
CA TYR A 174 3.74 -3.30 16.51
C TYR A 174 5.27 -3.17 16.64
N VAL A 175 5.99 -2.94 15.55
CA VAL A 175 7.44 -2.71 15.55
C VAL A 175 7.74 -1.39 16.27
N VAL A 176 6.97 -0.35 15.96
CA VAL A 176 7.07 0.95 16.64
C VAL A 176 6.81 0.79 18.14
N GLN A 177 5.79 0.03 18.54
CA GLN A 177 5.48 -0.24 19.94
C GLN A 177 6.60 -1.02 20.64
N LEU A 178 7.21 -2.01 19.99
CA LEU A 178 8.35 -2.73 20.56
C LEU A 178 9.56 -1.81 20.78
N VAL A 179 9.80 -0.86 19.88
CA VAL A 179 10.84 0.15 20.04
C VAL A 179 10.54 1.11 21.18
N ILE A 180 9.28 1.54 21.34
CA ILE A 180 8.83 2.35 22.48
C ILE A 180 9.10 1.59 23.79
N ASP A 181 8.62 0.35 23.89
CA ASP A 181 8.78 -0.49 25.09
C ASP A 181 10.26 -0.69 25.46
N ALA A 182 11.12 -0.90 24.45
CA ALA A 182 12.55 -1.09 24.66
C ALA A 182 13.20 0.21 25.16
N THR A 183 12.84 1.35 24.57
CA THR A 183 13.34 2.67 24.95
C THR A 183 12.94 3.04 26.38
N GLU A 184 11.69 2.77 26.77
CA GLU A 184 11.21 2.97 28.15
C GLU A 184 11.95 2.10 29.18
N LYS A 185 12.41 0.93 28.77
CA LYS A 185 13.26 0.03 29.58
C LYS A 185 14.74 0.42 29.58
N GLY A 186 15.11 1.51 28.91
CA GLY A 186 16.47 2.05 28.87
C GLY A 186 17.31 1.61 27.67
N ASP A 187 16.77 0.85 26.72
CA ASP A 187 17.47 0.53 25.47
C ASP A 187 17.46 1.73 24.53
N ARG A 188 18.56 2.49 24.54
CA ARG A 188 18.76 3.67 23.69
C ARG A 188 19.09 3.33 22.23
N ALA A 189 19.36 2.07 21.91
CA ALA A 189 19.74 1.64 20.56
C ALA A 189 18.53 1.26 19.68
N ALA A 190 17.40 0.88 20.29
CA ALA A 190 16.22 0.40 19.57
C ALA A 190 15.66 1.40 18.54
N LEU A 191 15.57 2.69 18.91
CA LEU A 191 15.07 3.74 17.99
C LEU A 191 16.05 4.04 16.86
N PRO A 192 17.35 4.34 17.11
CA PRO A 192 18.33 4.49 16.03
C PRO A 192 18.36 3.32 15.06
N GLU A 193 18.27 2.08 15.56
CA GLU A 193 18.25 0.89 14.73
C GLU A 193 17.04 0.85 13.79
N LEU A 194 15.82 1.12 14.30
CA LEU A 194 14.63 1.18 13.45
C LEU A 194 14.76 2.29 12.40
N LEU A 195 15.27 3.47 12.78
CA LEU A 195 15.47 4.58 11.86
C LEU A 195 16.47 4.23 10.74
N ASP A 196 17.55 3.53 11.08
CA ASP A 196 18.52 3.04 10.09
C ASP A 196 17.89 2.07 9.09
N VAL A 197 17.07 1.12 9.57
CA VAL A 197 16.34 0.19 8.69
C VAL A 197 15.40 0.95 7.74
N LEU A 198 14.67 1.94 8.26
CA LEU A 198 13.69 2.71 7.50
C LEU A 198 14.30 3.73 6.52
N ARG A 199 15.62 3.99 6.59
CA ARG A 199 16.33 4.79 5.57
C ARG A 199 16.53 4.02 4.26
N HIS A 200 16.59 2.69 4.33
CA HIS A 200 16.74 1.80 3.17
C HIS A 200 15.59 0.77 3.12
N PRO A 201 14.31 1.22 3.07
CA PRO A 201 13.17 0.33 3.25
C PRO A 201 12.96 -0.61 2.06
N TYR A 202 13.62 -0.34 0.93
CA TYR A 202 13.50 -1.10 -0.31
C TYR A 202 14.58 -2.18 -0.49
N GLU A 203 15.63 -2.16 0.33
CA GLU A 203 16.78 -3.04 0.19
C GLU A 203 16.71 -4.13 1.25
N PHE A 204 17.08 -5.36 0.92
CA PHE A 204 17.23 -6.41 1.94
C PHE A 204 18.46 -6.09 2.80
N GLN A 205 18.28 -6.08 4.11
CA GLN A 205 19.33 -5.79 5.08
C GLN A 205 19.59 -7.06 5.92
N PRO A 206 20.76 -7.71 5.79
CA PRO A 206 21.10 -8.90 6.56
C PRO A 206 21.01 -8.66 8.08
N GLY A 207 20.35 -9.56 8.81
CA GLY A 207 20.15 -9.43 10.26
C GLY A 207 19.01 -8.49 10.68
N LYS A 208 18.25 -7.95 9.71
CA LYS A 208 17.08 -7.08 9.94
C LYS A 208 15.76 -7.74 9.56
N GLU A 209 15.74 -9.06 9.40
CA GLU A 209 14.58 -9.85 8.97
C GLU A 209 13.36 -9.61 9.87
N ARG A 210 13.59 -9.46 11.18
CA ARG A 210 12.54 -9.17 12.19
C ARG A 210 11.69 -7.93 11.88
N PHE A 211 12.24 -6.96 11.15
CA PHE A 211 11.54 -5.73 10.78
C PHE A 211 10.63 -5.89 9.55
N ALA A 212 10.81 -6.98 8.78
CA ALA A 212 9.98 -7.31 7.63
C ALA A 212 8.80 -8.24 7.97
N GLU A 213 8.84 -8.89 9.14
CA GLU A 213 7.84 -9.86 9.58
C GLU A 213 6.40 -9.29 9.61
N LYS A 214 5.42 -10.20 9.47
CA LYS A 214 4.01 -9.87 9.67
C LYS A 214 3.74 -9.43 11.10
N ARG A 215 2.61 -8.74 11.29
CA ARG A 215 2.10 -8.50 12.64
C ARG A 215 1.86 -9.84 13.36
N PRO A 216 2.47 -10.09 14.52
CA PRO A 216 2.15 -11.29 15.29
C PRO A 216 0.75 -11.18 15.92
N GLU A 217 0.12 -12.32 16.23
CA GLU A 217 -1.28 -12.32 16.67
C GLU A 217 -1.51 -11.56 17.98
N TRP A 218 -0.56 -11.60 18.92
CA TRP A 218 -0.64 -10.83 20.16
C TRP A 218 -0.78 -9.31 19.91
N ALA A 219 -0.23 -8.80 18.80
CA ALA A 219 -0.29 -7.38 18.47
C ALA A 219 -1.65 -6.97 17.88
N ARG A 220 -2.53 -7.91 17.54
CA ARG A 220 -3.89 -7.63 17.03
C ARG A 220 -4.77 -6.95 18.07
N HIS A 221 -4.56 -7.24 19.35
CA HIS A 221 -5.40 -6.75 20.45
C HIS A 221 -4.68 -5.77 21.38
N ARG A 222 -3.41 -5.45 21.08
CA ARG A 222 -2.62 -4.53 21.90
C ARG A 222 -2.86 -3.07 21.49
N ALA A 223 -3.17 -2.23 22.49
CA ALA A 223 -3.19 -0.78 22.32
C ALA A 223 -1.82 -0.26 21.83
N GLY A 224 -1.81 0.72 20.92
CA GLY A 224 -0.59 1.17 20.25
C GLY A 224 -0.19 0.32 19.04
N CYS A 225 -0.67 -0.92 18.93
CA CYS A 225 -0.45 -1.78 17.75
C CYS A 225 -1.63 -1.72 16.76
N SER A 226 -2.84 -2.07 17.21
CA SER A 226 -4.04 -2.16 16.35
C SER A 226 -4.99 -0.98 16.48
N MET A 227 -4.86 -0.22 17.57
CA MET A 227 -5.67 0.94 17.90
C MET A 227 -4.75 2.08 18.27
N LEU A 228 -4.81 3.17 17.51
CA LEU A 228 -4.10 4.41 17.77
C LEU A 228 -5.10 5.41 18.34
N SER A 229 -4.82 5.96 19.52
CA SER A 229 -5.61 7.07 20.06
C SER A 229 -4.94 8.38 19.69
N CYS A 230 -5.65 9.24 18.96
CA CYS A 230 -5.28 10.65 18.85
C CYS A 230 -5.79 11.38 20.11
N SER A 231 -5.19 11.08 21.26
CA SER A 231 -5.43 11.81 22.51
C SER A 231 -4.21 11.64 23.43
N SER A 232 -3.43 12.70 23.55
CA SER A 232 -2.63 13.02 24.73
C SER A 232 -2.97 14.45 25.10
#